data_AF-A0AAV4G429-F1
#
_entry.id   AF-A0AAV4G429-F1
#
_cell.length_a   1.000
_cell.length_b   1.000
_cell.length_c   1.000
_cell.angle_alpha   90.00
_cell.angle_beta   90.00
_cell.angle_gamma   90.00
#
_symmetry.space_group_name_H-M   'P 1'
#
loop_
_entity.id
_entity.type
_entity.pdbx_description
1 polymer ?
#
loop_
_entity_poly.entity_id
_entity_poly.type
_entity_poly.pdbx_seq_one_letter_code
_entity_poly.pdbx_strand_id
1 'polypeptide(L)'
;MVKYIKFNGQGSTDTSWFQGQRIVDSGWKDLKILKHSIFSIKGDSRPELLRRFYVNHQHGGCPGDKDWFVAGDTLPGVCPWEKKLAYPAFIYSKGNTVALWQSDNSSTRADAMGIFIKYL
;
A
#
# COMPACT_ATOMS: atom_id res chain seq x y z
N MET A 1 -7.29 -11.90 7.32
CA MET A 1 -6.56 -11.21 8.41
C MET A 1 -6.52 -9.72 8.11
N VAL A 2 -6.76 -8.89 9.13
CA VAL A 2 -6.70 -7.43 9.00
C VAL A 2 -5.24 -6.96 9.10
N LYS A 3 -4.87 -5.97 8.29
CA LYS A 3 -3.61 -5.24 8.39
C LYS A 3 -3.91 -3.80 8.80
N TYR A 4 -3.00 -3.20 9.56
CA TYR A 4 -3.15 -1.85 10.04
C TYR A 4 -1.80 -1.12 9.97
N ILE A 5 -1.87 0.21 9.88
CA ILE A 5 -0.75 1.11 10.09
C ILE A 5 -1.28 2.24 10.97
N LYS A 6 -0.57 2.53 12.06
CA LYS A 6 -0.86 3.64 12.95
C LYS A 6 0.12 4.76 12.67
N PHE A 7 -0.40 5.97 12.45
CA PHE A 7 0.41 7.15 12.16
C PHE A 7 0.34 8.18 13.28
N ASN A 8 1.38 9.00 13.40
CA ASN A 8 1.32 10.27 14.12
C ASN A 8 0.80 11.36 13.16
N GLY A 9 -0.49 11.68 13.31
CA GLY A 9 -1.16 12.71 12.51
C GLY A 9 -0.95 14.16 12.99
N GLN A 10 -0.22 14.39 14.09
CA GLN A 10 -0.01 15.76 14.58
C GLN A 10 0.79 16.59 13.57
N GLY A 11 0.28 17.78 13.24
CA GLY A 11 0.92 18.70 12.30
C GLY A 11 1.06 18.14 10.88
N SER A 12 0.21 17.18 10.47
CA SER A 12 0.12 16.76 9.08
C SER A 12 -0.84 17.64 8.29
N THR A 13 -0.74 17.56 6.96
CA THR A 13 -1.78 18.04 6.05
C THR A 13 -2.84 16.96 5.86
N ASP A 14 -3.84 17.25 5.03
CA ASP A 14 -4.83 16.31 4.51
C ASP A 14 -4.23 15.04 3.86
N THR A 15 -2.97 15.10 3.42
CA THR A 15 -2.28 14.04 2.69
C THR A 15 -0.99 13.56 3.34
N SER A 16 -0.28 14.42 4.09
CA SER A 16 1.04 14.06 4.63
C SER A 16 0.99 13.17 5.88
N TRP A 17 -0.20 12.89 6.45
CA TRP A 17 -0.35 11.93 7.55
C TRP A 17 0.00 10.51 7.11
N PHE A 18 -0.19 10.18 5.83
CA PHE A 18 0.12 8.87 5.24
C PHE A 18 1.53 8.87 4.65
N GLN A 19 2.54 8.84 5.51
CA GLN A 19 3.96 8.81 5.11
C GLN A 19 4.77 7.92 6.06
N GLY A 20 5.81 7.27 5.53
CA GLY A 20 6.64 6.33 6.29
C GLY A 20 7.25 6.92 7.57
N GLN A 21 7.68 8.18 7.52
CA GLN A 21 8.26 8.89 8.67
C GLN A 21 7.29 9.13 9.84
N ARG A 22 5.98 8.97 9.61
CA ARG A 22 4.94 9.16 10.63
C ARG A 22 4.46 7.86 11.24
N ILE A 23 5.00 6.70 10.84
CA ILE A 23 4.54 5.41 11.37
C ILE A 23 4.90 5.28 12.85
N VAL A 24 3.88 5.06 13.68
CA VAL A 24 4.01 4.71 15.09
C VAL A 24 4.01 3.20 15.26
N ASP A 25 3.11 2.50 14.57
CA ASP A 25 2.95 1.04 14.69
C ASP A 25 2.39 0.43 13.38
N SER A 26 2.55 -0.88 13.18
CA SER A 26 2.12 -1.58 11.97
C SER A 26 1.90 -3.08 12.18
N GLY A 27 0.92 -3.64 11.47
CA GLY A 27 0.73 -5.09 11.34
C GLY A 27 1.76 -5.81 10.45
N TRP A 28 2.73 -5.07 9.88
CA TRP A 28 3.92 -5.61 9.22
C TRP A 28 5.17 -5.23 9.99
N LYS A 29 5.97 -6.25 10.35
CA LYS A 29 7.14 -6.12 11.24
C LYS A 29 8.28 -5.31 10.63
N ASP A 30 8.38 -5.30 9.31
CA ASP A 30 9.46 -4.70 8.54
C ASP A 30 9.10 -3.33 7.97
N LEU A 31 7.83 -2.90 8.06
CA LEU A 31 7.38 -1.65 7.44
C LEU A 31 8.11 -0.42 7.99
N LYS A 32 8.44 -0.40 9.29
CA LYS A 32 9.20 0.70 9.91
C LYS A 32 10.72 0.60 9.68
N ILE A 33 11.20 -0.59 9.33
CA ILE A 33 12.64 -0.92 9.27
C ILE A 33 13.16 -0.73 7.84
N LEU A 34 12.39 -1.16 6.85
CA LEU A 34 12.77 -1.10 5.46
C LEU A 34 12.48 0.28 4.86
N LYS A 35 13.30 0.68 3.90
CA LYS A 35 13.11 1.91 3.13
C LYS A 35 11.83 1.83 2.28
N HIS A 36 11.22 2.97 2.01
CA HIS A 36 10.06 3.08 1.13
C HIS A 36 10.48 3.78 -0.17
N SER A 37 10.15 3.20 -1.31
CA SER A 37 10.35 3.86 -2.61
C SER A 37 9.18 4.78 -2.93
N ILE A 38 7.94 4.34 -2.67
CA ILE A 38 6.75 5.19 -2.73
C ILE A 38 5.92 4.96 -1.46
N PHE A 39 5.61 6.03 -0.75
CA PHE A 39 4.71 6.02 0.40
C PHE A 39 3.88 7.30 0.42
N SER A 40 2.73 7.28 -0.25
CA SER A 40 1.83 8.45 -0.25
C SER A 40 0.42 8.09 -0.71
N ILE A 41 -0.55 8.96 -0.40
CA ILE A 41 -1.93 8.85 -0.91
C ILE A 41 -1.98 8.95 -2.43
N LYS A 42 -1.24 9.91 -3.01
CA LYS A 42 -1.16 10.08 -4.47
C LYS A 42 -0.62 8.81 -5.15
N GLY A 43 0.37 8.19 -4.50
CA GLY A 43 1.04 6.97 -4.92
C GLY A 43 1.68 7.11 -6.31
N ASP A 44 1.56 6.06 -7.13
CA ASP A 44 1.97 6.11 -8.54
C ASP A 44 0.78 6.59 -9.36
N SER A 45 0.96 7.68 -10.11
CA SER A 45 -0.12 8.38 -10.81
C SER A 45 0.21 8.65 -12.27
N ARG A 46 0.88 7.70 -12.92
CA ARG A 46 1.11 7.73 -14.37
C ARG A 46 -0.21 7.41 -15.09
N PRO A 47 -0.40 7.87 -16.35
CA PRO A 47 -1.68 7.70 -17.06
C PRO A 47 -2.22 6.26 -17.08
N GLU A 48 -1.33 5.29 -17.16
CA GLU A 48 -1.61 3.85 -17.20
C GLU A 48 -1.53 3.16 -15.82
N LEU A 49 -1.14 3.89 -14.77
CA LEU A 49 -0.94 3.38 -13.41
C LEU A 49 -1.52 4.36 -12.39
N LEU A 50 -2.72 4.06 -11.89
CA LEU A 50 -3.30 4.75 -10.74
C LEU A 50 -3.23 3.83 -9.52
N ARG A 51 -2.11 3.87 -8.80
CA ARG A 51 -1.87 3.18 -7.53
C ARG A 51 -2.02 4.19 -6.41
N ARG A 52 -3.19 4.28 -5.77
CA ARG A 52 -3.47 5.19 -4.66
C ARG A 52 -3.11 4.54 -3.32
N PHE A 53 -2.93 5.35 -2.28
CA PHE A 53 -2.55 4.89 -0.95
C PHE A 53 -1.43 3.84 -1.04
N TYR A 54 -0.36 4.18 -1.75
CA TYR A 54 0.62 3.19 -2.16
C TYR A 54 1.74 3.12 -1.14
N VAL A 55 2.05 1.89 -0.72
CA VAL A 55 3.09 1.57 0.25
C VAL A 55 4.01 0.53 -0.38
N ASN A 56 5.04 1.04 -1.08
CA ASN A 56 6.00 0.28 -1.86
C ASN A 56 7.39 0.32 -1.21
N HIS A 57 8.01 -0.85 -1.08
CA HIS A 57 9.39 -0.97 -0.63
C HIS A 57 10.35 -0.69 -1.79
N GLN A 58 10.14 -1.39 -2.89
CA GLN A 58 11.04 -1.42 -4.03
C GLN A 58 10.22 -1.57 -5.30
N HIS A 59 10.40 -0.65 -6.24
CA HIS A 59 9.85 -0.75 -7.58
C HIS A 59 10.84 -1.49 -8.48
N GLY A 60 10.46 -2.68 -8.96
CA GLY A 60 11.29 -3.52 -9.82
C GLY A 60 10.61 -3.87 -11.14
N GLY A 61 9.54 -3.14 -11.48
CA GLY A 61 8.55 -3.59 -12.44
C GLY A 61 7.70 -4.72 -11.87
N CYS A 62 6.67 -5.16 -12.59
CA CYS A 62 5.73 -6.17 -12.10
C CYS A 62 6.36 -7.41 -11.42
N PRO A 63 7.43 -8.02 -11.96
CA PRO A 63 8.06 -9.19 -11.33
C PRO A 63 8.97 -8.86 -10.15
N GLY A 64 9.30 -7.59 -9.94
CA GLY A 64 10.19 -7.11 -8.87
C GLY A 64 9.50 -6.20 -7.85
N ASP A 65 8.22 -5.87 -8.06
CA ASP A 65 7.43 -5.01 -7.18
C ASP A 65 7.23 -5.68 -5.81
N LYS A 66 7.88 -5.10 -4.80
CA LYS A 66 7.79 -5.48 -3.40
C LYS A 66 6.98 -4.43 -2.66
N ASP A 67 5.83 -4.85 -2.18
CA ASP A 67 4.81 -3.93 -1.68
C ASP A 67 4.25 -4.38 -0.34
N TRP A 68 3.63 -3.45 0.38
CA TRP A 68 2.82 -3.76 1.54
C TRP A 68 1.34 -3.54 1.24
N PHE A 69 0.98 -2.45 0.57
CA PHE A 69 -0.40 -2.06 0.34
C PHE A 69 -0.58 -1.14 -0.89
N VAL A 70 -1.69 -1.30 -1.60
CA VAL A 70 -2.18 -0.38 -2.63
C VAL A 70 -3.71 -0.34 -2.65
N ALA A 71 -4.26 0.83 -2.93
CA ALA A 71 -5.59 0.99 -3.47
C ALA A 71 -5.47 1.21 -4.99
N GLY A 72 -5.62 0.13 -5.77
CA GLY A 72 -5.58 0.19 -7.23
C GLY A 72 -6.83 0.86 -7.79
N ASP A 73 -6.64 1.87 -8.62
CA ASP A 73 -7.67 2.80 -9.11
C ASP A 73 -7.66 2.90 -10.65
N THR A 74 -7.30 1.80 -11.32
CA THR A 74 -7.29 1.70 -12.80
C THR A 74 -7.68 0.29 -13.23
N LEU A 75 -8.41 0.17 -14.34
CA LEU A 75 -8.68 -1.09 -15.03
C LEU A 75 -8.43 -0.99 -16.54
N PRO A 76 -7.77 -1.98 -17.16
CA PRO A 76 -6.92 -2.97 -16.48
C PRO A 76 -5.67 -2.28 -15.93
N GLY A 77 -5.17 -2.71 -14.76
CA GLY A 77 -3.82 -2.32 -14.35
C GLY A 77 -2.75 -2.97 -15.24
N VAL A 78 -1.54 -2.39 -15.23
CA VAL A 78 -0.43 -2.84 -16.08
C VAL A 78 0.08 -4.21 -15.63
N CYS A 79 0.18 -4.43 -14.31
CA CYS A 79 0.75 -5.65 -13.77
C CYS A 79 -0.26 -6.79 -13.65
N PRO A 80 0.15 -8.07 -13.81
CA PRO A 80 -0.74 -9.21 -13.65
C PRO A 80 -1.44 -9.25 -12.28
N TRP A 81 -0.78 -8.81 -11.22
CA TRP A 81 -1.37 -8.72 -9.89
C TRP A 81 -2.45 -7.62 -9.77
N GLU A 82 -2.44 -6.64 -10.69
CA GLU A 82 -3.45 -5.56 -10.80
C GLU A 82 -4.65 -5.94 -11.69
N LYS A 83 -4.52 -6.95 -12.55
CA LYS A 83 -5.58 -7.37 -13.50
C LYS A 83 -6.74 -8.02 -12.74
N LYS A 84 -7.60 -7.20 -12.15
CA LYS A 84 -8.80 -7.58 -11.41
C LYS A 84 -10.06 -7.13 -12.15
N LEU A 85 -11.20 -7.70 -11.78
CA LEU A 85 -12.49 -7.47 -12.43
C LEU A 85 -13.27 -6.24 -11.90
N ALA A 86 -12.78 -5.56 -10.85
CA ALA A 86 -13.44 -4.42 -10.20
C ALA A 86 -12.45 -3.46 -9.53
N TYR A 87 -12.75 -2.15 -9.54
CA TYR A 87 -12.00 -1.07 -8.89
C TYR A 87 -12.92 -0.21 -8.00
N PRO A 88 -12.39 0.40 -6.92
CA PRO A 88 -11.01 0.28 -6.45
C PRO A 88 -10.70 -1.10 -5.86
N ALA A 89 -9.47 -1.58 -6.05
CA ALA A 89 -9.01 -2.86 -5.50
C ALA A 89 -7.98 -2.62 -4.40
N PHE A 90 -8.31 -3.01 -3.16
CA PHE A 90 -7.37 -2.96 -2.03
C PHE A 90 -6.53 -4.22 -1.99
N ILE A 91 -5.26 -4.14 -2.39
CA ILE A 91 -4.34 -5.28 -2.43
C ILE A 91 -3.26 -5.07 -1.37
N TYR A 92 -2.92 -6.14 -0.66
CA TYR A 92 -1.97 -6.06 0.44
C TYR A 92 -1.17 -7.34 0.61
N SER A 93 0.00 -7.22 1.24
CA SER A 93 0.88 -8.34 1.57
C SER A 93 0.28 -9.21 2.67
N LYS A 94 0.03 -10.48 2.34
CA LYS A 94 -0.70 -11.43 3.19
C LYS A 94 0.07 -11.77 4.48
N GLY A 95 1.39 -11.91 4.37
CA GLY A 95 2.29 -12.24 5.48
C GLY A 95 2.52 -11.08 6.45
N ASN A 96 3.48 -11.25 7.37
CA ASN A 96 3.85 -10.23 8.37
C ASN A 96 4.97 -9.28 7.91
N THR A 97 5.38 -9.38 6.65
CA THR A 97 6.43 -8.59 6.01
C THR A 97 5.98 -8.13 4.62
N VAL A 98 6.80 -7.31 3.97
CA VAL A 98 6.67 -6.99 2.55
C VAL A 98 6.62 -8.27 1.72
N ALA A 99 5.89 -8.25 0.60
CA ALA A 99 5.79 -9.40 -0.28
C ALA A 99 6.12 -9.01 -1.73
N LEU A 100 6.70 -9.95 -2.46
CA LEU A 100 6.90 -9.85 -3.90
C LEU A 100 5.58 -10.21 -4.61
N TRP A 101 4.85 -9.23 -5.13
CA TRP A 101 3.42 -9.45 -5.44
C TRP A 101 3.13 -10.34 -6.65
N GLN A 102 4.09 -10.53 -7.54
CA GLN A 102 3.97 -11.50 -8.62
C GLN A 102 4.20 -12.95 -8.15
N SER A 103 4.74 -13.20 -6.95
CA SER A 103 4.88 -14.56 -6.44
C SER A 103 3.54 -15.12 -5.94
N ASP A 104 3.39 -16.44 -6.02
CA ASP A 104 2.15 -17.11 -5.67
C ASP A 104 1.77 -16.90 -4.19
N ASN A 105 0.50 -16.58 -3.95
CA ASN A 105 -0.12 -16.45 -2.62
C ASN A 105 0.55 -15.42 -1.68
N SER A 106 1.29 -14.46 -2.26
CA SER A 106 2.07 -13.45 -1.54
C SER A 106 1.25 -12.20 -1.16
N SER A 107 0.31 -11.84 -2.04
CA SER A 107 -0.64 -10.74 -1.87
C SER A 107 -2.08 -11.26 -1.88
N THR A 108 -2.98 -10.50 -1.29
CA THR A 108 -4.42 -10.79 -1.31
C THR A 108 -5.23 -9.50 -1.33
N ARG A 109 -6.52 -9.61 -1.62
CA ARG A 109 -7.46 -8.50 -1.62
C ARG A 109 -8.12 -8.32 -0.25
N ALA A 110 -8.32 -7.06 0.17
CA ALA A 110 -9.16 -6.71 1.29
C ALA A 110 -10.58 -6.35 0.82
N ASP A 111 -11.58 -6.65 1.64
CA ASP A 111 -12.98 -6.28 1.35
C ASP A 111 -13.25 -4.79 1.59
N ALA A 112 -12.47 -4.16 2.47
CA ALA A 112 -12.57 -2.73 2.78
C ALA A 112 -11.23 -2.16 3.27
N MET A 113 -11.08 -0.84 3.11
CA MET A 113 -10.06 -0.02 3.77
C MET A 113 -10.78 1.01 4.65
N GLY A 114 -10.42 1.08 5.93
CA GLY A 114 -10.96 2.05 6.88
C GLY A 114 -9.88 3.02 7.35
N ILE A 115 -10.23 4.31 7.46
CA ILE A 115 -9.39 5.35 8.05
C ILE A 115 -10.09 5.84 9.31
N PHE A 116 -9.39 5.74 10.44
CA PHE A 116 -9.92 6.15 11.74
C PHE A 116 -9.06 7.28 12.31
N ILE A 117 -9.70 8.39 12.66
CA ILE A 117 -9.04 9.54 13.27
C ILE A 117 -9.38 9.54 14.76
N LYS A 118 -8.36 9.58 15.61
CA LYS A 118 -8.51 9.74 17.05
C LYS A 118 -8.04 11.14 17.43
N TYR A 119 -8.97 11.96 17.91
CA TYR A 119 -8.64 13.21 18.58
C TYR A 119 -8.27 12.92 20.04
N LEU A 120 -7.29 13.66 20.57
CA LEU A 120 -6.90 13.63 21.98
C LEU A 120 -7.66 14.73 22.73
#